data_AF-A0A6G5ZYK6-F1
#
_entry.id   AF-A0A6G5ZYK6-F1
#
_cell.length_a   1.000
_cell.length_b   1.000
_cell.length_c   1.000
_cell.angle_alpha   90.00
_cell.angle_beta   90.00
_cell.angle_gamma   90.00
#
_symmetry.space_group_name_H-M   'P 1'
#
loop_
_entity.id
_entity.type
_entity.pdbx_description
1 polymer ?
#
loop_
_entity_poly.entity_id
_entity_poly.type
_entity_poly.pdbx_seq_one_letter_code
_entity_poly.pdbx_strand_id
1 'polypeptide(L)'
;MKNNIVARKERETGRVSNIITPELFESLNEQQELIVRHLYNQGELTASKIANIIQRSVPTARKRLKELEEMNIISTHGSSKNDPKRTYYLHGFE
;
A
#
# COMPACT_ATOMS: atom_id res chain seq x y z
N MET A 1 -29.70 -10.33 -3.68
CA MET A 1 -28.76 -9.20 -3.76
C MET A 1 -27.35 -9.76 -3.97
N LYS A 2 -26.86 -9.75 -5.21
CA LYS A 2 -25.48 -10.10 -5.56
C LYS A 2 -25.07 -9.04 -6.56
N ASN A 3 -24.24 -8.08 -6.15
CA ASN A 3 -23.45 -7.14 -6.97
C ASN A 3 -22.91 -5.99 -6.09
N ASN A 4 -22.20 -6.31 -5.01
CA ASN A 4 -21.50 -5.28 -4.21
C ASN A 4 -19.98 -5.42 -4.25
N ILE A 5 -19.42 -6.61 -4.47
CA ILE A 5 -17.96 -6.81 -4.45
C ILE A 5 -17.32 -6.25 -5.72
N VAL A 6 -17.88 -6.52 -6.90
CA VAL A 6 -17.34 -6.02 -8.19
C VAL A 6 -17.43 -4.50 -8.25
N ALA A 7 -18.61 -3.94 -7.98
CA ALA A 7 -18.81 -2.49 -7.95
C ALA A 7 -17.97 -1.77 -6.88
N ARG A 8 -17.66 -2.43 -5.75
CA ARG A 8 -16.74 -1.89 -4.73
C ARG A 8 -15.31 -1.86 -5.28
N LYS A 9 -14.84 -2.98 -5.83
CA LYS A 9 -13.50 -3.08 -6.40
C LYS A 9 -13.28 -2.10 -7.56
N GLU A 10 -14.29 -1.89 -8.41
CA GLU A 10 -14.24 -0.90 -9.49
C GLU A 10 -14.17 0.54 -8.97
N ARG A 11 -14.90 0.87 -7.89
CA ARG A 11 -14.80 2.20 -7.23
C ARG A 11 -13.46 2.39 -6.54
N GLU A 12 -12.94 1.37 -5.86
CA GLU A 12 -11.61 1.39 -5.24
C GLU A 12 -10.54 1.55 -6.32
N THR A 13 -10.59 0.77 -7.39
CA THR A 13 -9.67 0.90 -8.54
C THR A 13 -9.72 2.29 -9.16
N GLY A 14 -10.91 2.86 -9.39
CA GLY A 14 -11.04 4.21 -9.96
C GLY A 14 -10.52 5.33 -9.04
N ARG A 15 -10.65 5.18 -7.71
CA ARG A 15 -10.06 6.11 -6.73
C ARG A 15 -8.54 6.00 -6.71
N VAL A 16 -8.03 4.78 -6.81
CA VAL A 16 -6.60 4.50 -6.74
C VAL A 16 -5.88 4.96 -7.99
N SER A 17 -6.48 4.81 -9.17
CA SER A 17 -5.94 5.38 -10.41
C SER A 17 -5.84 6.90 -10.38
N ASN A 18 -6.66 7.57 -9.57
CA ASN A 18 -6.58 9.02 -9.40
C ASN A 18 -5.49 9.44 -8.39
N ILE A 19 -5.12 8.57 -7.46
CA ILE A 19 -4.09 8.84 -6.44
C ILE A 19 -2.71 8.49 -6.97
N ILE A 20 -2.59 7.33 -7.62
CA ILE A 20 -1.34 6.83 -8.19
C ILE A 20 -1.33 7.21 -9.66
N THR A 21 -1.02 8.49 -9.92
CA THR A 21 -0.81 8.94 -11.30
C THR A 21 0.45 8.29 -11.88
N PRO A 22 0.56 8.16 -13.22
CA PRO A 22 1.75 7.64 -13.87
C PRO A 22 3.03 8.36 -13.41
N GLU A 23 2.99 9.69 -13.27
CA GLU A 23 4.14 10.50 -12.87
C GLU A 23 4.57 10.21 -11.43
N LEU A 24 3.60 10.03 -10.52
CA LEU A 24 3.90 9.65 -9.14
C LEU A 24 4.50 8.24 -9.07
N PHE A 25 3.96 7.32 -9.86
CA PHE A 25 4.45 5.94 -9.93
C PHE A 25 5.87 5.87 -10.51
N GLU A 26 6.18 6.65 -11.55
CA GLU A 26 7.51 6.75 -12.14
C GLU A 26 8.56 7.36 -11.20
N SER A 27 8.12 8.15 -10.21
CA SER A 27 9.02 8.70 -9.17
C SER A 27 9.46 7.66 -8.13
N LEU A 28 8.81 6.48 -8.10
CA LEU A 28 9.11 5.43 -7.14
C LEU A 28 10.37 4.66 -7.51
N ASN A 29 11.15 4.28 -6.51
CA ASN A 29 12.20 3.28 -6.71
C ASN A 29 11.62 1.86 -6.81
N GLU A 30 12.42 0.92 -7.31
CA GLU A 30 12.04 -0.48 -7.53
C GLU A 30 11.35 -1.13 -6.31
N GLN A 31 11.83 -0.85 -5.09
CA GLN A 31 11.24 -1.42 -3.87
C GLN A 31 9.87 -0.83 -3.56
N GLN A 32 9.74 0.49 -3.72
CA GLN A 32 8.47 1.19 -3.53
C GLN A 32 7.44 0.74 -4.57
N GLU A 33 7.86 0.58 -5.82
CA GLU A 33 7.02 0.07 -6.90
C GLU A 33 6.48 -1.34 -6.58
N LEU A 34 7.36 -2.24 -6.13
CA LEU A 34 7.00 -3.58 -5.68
C LEU A 34 5.97 -3.57 -4.56
N ILE A 35 6.13 -2.67 -3.58
CA ILE A 35 5.20 -2.51 -2.46
C ILE A 35 3.82 -2.10 -2.99
N VAL A 36 3.77 -1.04 -3.80
CA VAL A 36 2.52 -0.49 -4.33
C VAL A 36 1.77 -1.53 -5.16
N ARG A 37 2.46 -2.26 -6.04
CA ARG A 37 1.87 -3.34 -6.83
C ARG A 37 1.27 -4.45 -5.95
N HIS A 38 1.95 -4.83 -4.87
CA HIS A 38 1.44 -5.87 -3.98
C HIS A 38 0.25 -5.38 -3.15
N LEU A 39 0.28 -4.14 -2.66
CA LEU A 39 -0.85 -3.55 -1.96
C LEU A 39 -2.07 -3.42 -2.87
N TYR A 40 -1.88 -3.05 -4.15
CA TYR A 40 -2.95 -3.03 -5.14
C TYR A 40 -3.61 -4.40 -5.34
N ASN A 41 -2.80 -5.46 -5.41
CA ASN A 41 -3.29 -6.81 -5.72
C ASN A 41 -3.84 -7.55 -4.49
N GLN A 42 -3.25 -7.35 -3.31
CA GLN A 42 -3.52 -8.11 -2.10
C GLN A 42 -4.31 -7.30 -1.04
N GLY A 43 -4.44 -5.99 -1.23
CA GLY A 43 -5.03 -5.09 -0.25
C GLY A 43 -4.02 -4.73 0.83
N GLU A 44 -4.33 -5.05 2.08
CA GLU A 44 -3.52 -4.65 3.22
C GLU A 44 -2.40 -5.65 3.56
N LEU A 45 -1.21 -5.14 3.89
CA LEU A 45 -0.04 -5.95 4.25
C LEU A 45 0.68 -5.39 5.48
N THR A 46 1.27 -6.28 6.27
CA THR A 46 2.11 -5.87 7.41
C THR A 46 3.54 -5.56 6.96
N ALA A 47 4.27 -4.77 7.76
CA ALA A 47 5.67 -4.45 7.48
C ALA A 47 6.55 -5.71 7.31
N SER A 48 6.26 -6.80 8.04
CA SER A 48 6.99 -8.07 7.91
C SER A 48 6.73 -8.76 6.58
N LYS A 49 5.48 -8.78 6.10
CA LYS A 49 5.15 -9.32 4.76
C LYS A 49 5.85 -8.50 3.67
N ILE A 50 5.83 -7.18 3.82
CA ILE A 50 6.47 -6.26 2.88
C ILE A 50 7.98 -6.46 2.85
N ALA A 51 8.62 -6.63 4.01
CA ALA A 51 10.05 -6.94 4.10
C ALA A 51 10.42 -8.20 3.31
N ASN A 52 9.60 -9.25 3.39
CA ASN A 52 9.79 -10.47 2.61
C ASN A 52 9.64 -10.22 1.10
N ILE A 53 8.63 -9.44 0.69
CA ILE A 53 8.36 -9.11 -0.72
C ILE A 53 9.54 -8.36 -1.35
N ILE A 54 10.06 -7.33 -0.69
CA ILE A 54 11.19 -6.55 -1.20
C ILE A 54 12.56 -7.19 -0.89
N GLN A 55 12.56 -8.37 -0.27
CA GLN A 55 13.75 -9.10 0.17
C GLN A 55 14.72 -8.23 0.98
N ARG A 56 14.21 -7.53 1.99
CA ARG A 56 15.00 -6.69 2.91
C ARG A 56 14.59 -6.89 4.36
N SER A 57 15.35 -6.27 5.25
CA SER A 57 15.01 -6.23 6.67
C SER A 57 13.73 -5.44 6.95
N VAL A 58 13.04 -5.76 8.05
CA VAL A 58 11.85 -5.02 8.50
C VAL A 58 12.12 -3.52 8.71
N PRO A 59 13.26 -3.08 9.29
CA PRO A 59 13.59 -1.66 9.35
C PRO A 59 13.68 -0.99 7.98
N THR A 60 14.28 -1.64 6.99
CA THR A 60 14.34 -1.13 5.61
C THR A 60 12.94 -1.03 4.99
N ALA A 61 12.10 -2.05 5.16
CA ALA A 61 10.72 -2.01 4.71
C ALA A 61 9.93 -0.87 5.35
N ARG A 62 10.06 -0.67 6.66
CA ARG A 62 9.45 0.46 7.38
C ARG A 62 9.91 1.81 6.86
N LYS A 63 11.19 1.95 6.47
CA LYS A 63 11.68 3.18 5.82
C LYS A 63 10.96 3.44 4.51
N ARG A 64 10.83 2.43 3.63
CA ARG A 64 10.09 2.56 2.37
C ARG A 64 8.60 2.87 2.57
N LEU A 65 7.98 2.23 3.56
CA LEU A 65 6.59 2.51 3.91
C LEU A 65 6.41 3.95 4.41
N LYS A 66 7.34 4.46 5.21
CA LYS A 66 7.31 5.86 5.66
C LYS A 66 7.43 6.83 4.50
N GLU A 67 8.35 6.57 3.56
CA GLU A 67 8.49 7.39 2.34
C GLU A 67 7.20 7.41 1.52
N LEU A 68 6.56 6.25 1.34
CA LEU A 68 5.27 6.14 0.64
C LEU A 68 4.09 6.82 1.38
N GLU A 69 4.10 6.76 2.72
CA GLU A 69 3.13 7.45 3.59
C GLU A 69 3.30 8.97 3.46
N GLU A 70 4.53 9.47 3.44
CA GLU A 70 4.86 10.89 3.22
C GLU A 70 4.45 11.38 1.81
N MET A 71 4.45 10.48 0.82
CA MET A 71 3.96 10.75 -0.54
C MET A 71 2.43 10.63 -0.67
N ASN A 72 1.69 10.34 0.41
CA ASN A 72 0.24 10.09 0.42
C ASN A 72 -0.21 8.93 -0.48
N ILE A 73 0.68 7.98 -0.78
CA ILE A 73 0.37 6.81 -1.61
C ILE A 73 -0.28 5.70 -0.77
N ILE A 74 0.13 5.59 0.49
CA ILE A 74 -0.36 4.56 1.40
C ILE A 74 -0.87 5.17 2.70
N SER A 75 -1.76 4.42 3.34
CA SER A 75 -2.26 4.67 4.68
C SER A 75 -2.10 3.40 5.53
N THR A 76 -2.38 3.51 6.82
CA THR A 76 -2.12 2.43 7.78
C THR A 76 -3.24 2.27 8.78
N HIS A 77 -3.53 1.02 9.14
CA HIS A 77 -4.35 0.68 10.30
C HIS A 77 -3.44 0.17 11.41
N GLY A 78 -3.53 0.75 12.60
CA GLY A 78 -2.76 0.32 13.76
C GLY A 78 -2.74 1.37 14.87
N SER A 79 -2.72 0.92 16.11
CA SER A 79 -2.83 1.83 17.27
C SER A 79 -1.51 2.51 17.62
N SER A 80 -0.37 1.95 17.17
CA SER A 80 0.94 2.55 17.39
C SER A 80 1.97 2.15 16.33
N LYS A 81 3.09 2.88 16.28
CA LYS A 81 4.23 2.58 15.40
C LYS A 81 4.86 1.21 15.65
N ASN A 82 4.70 0.66 16.85
CA ASN A 82 5.26 -0.62 17.27
C ASN A 82 4.23 -1.76 17.27
N ASP A 83 2.99 -1.48 16.84
CA ASP A 83 1.95 -2.50 16.77
C ASP A 83 2.36 -3.58 15.75
N PRO A 84 2.55 -4.85 16.18
CA PRO A 84 2.92 -5.93 15.27
C PRO A 84 1.81 -6.26 14.27
N LYS A 85 0.57 -5.85 14.54
CA LYS A 85 -0.59 -6.00 13.66
C LYS A 85 -0.81 -4.80 12.76
N ARG A 86 0.07 -3.79 12.79
CA ARG A 86 -0.02 -2.63 11.90
C ARG A 86 0.00 -3.09 10.44
N THR A 87 -1.08 -2.78 9.72
CA THR A 87 -1.21 -3.02 8.29
C THR A 87 -1.10 -1.72 7.52
N TYR A 88 -0.69 -1.85 6.26
CA TYR A 88 -0.53 -0.75 5.31
C TYR A 88 -1.37 -1.10 4.09
N TYR A 89 -2.01 -0.10 3.49
CA TYR A 89 -2.89 -0.23 2.33
C TYR A 89 -2.75 1.00 1.43
N LEU A 90 -3.12 0.89 0.16
CA LEU A 90 -3.10 2.04 -0.74
C LEU A 90 -4.15 3.06 -0.30
N HIS A 91 -3.81 4.35 -0.34
CA HIS A 91 -4.76 5.41 -0.05
C HIS A 91 -5.97 5.30 -0.99
N GLY A 92 -7.18 5.53 -0.49
CA GLY A 92 -8.43 5.37 -1.25
C GLY A 92 -9.06 3.96 -1.24
N PHE A 93 -8.43 2.97 -0.58
CA PHE A 93 -9.01 1.63 -0.30
C PHE A 93 -9.77 1.54 1.05
N GLU A 94 -10.14 2.68 1.65
CA GLU A 94 -10.92 2.75 2.90
C GLU A 94 -12.36 2.20 2.73
#